data_AF-A0A2G9WXT1-F1
#
_entry.id   AF-A0A2G9WXT1-F1
#
_cell.length_a   1.000
_cell.length_b   1.000
_cell.length_c   1.000
_cell.angle_alpha   90.00
_cell.angle_beta   90.00
_cell.angle_gamma   90.00
#
_symmetry.space_group_name_H-M   'P 1'
#
loop_
_entity.id
_entity.type
_entity.pdbx_description
1 polymer ?
#
loop_
_entity_poly.entity_id
_entity_poly.type
_entity_poly.pdbx_seq_one_letter_code
_entity_poly.pdbx_strand_id
1 'polypeptide(L)'
;MSRYFSDRHGFGGPEPEIMLREAAPEELRFGVAAIARNAGMKPSTIRHIICSVLFEAPDQSNWSEYPNIWDEVLRLLRSCEWYKVYDIAETLWRNLEYDFEHQDLFQNELNRLFKDKGIGWELKSPNGIVYRGDATFTALTDEAEKLFTATERQTAATEIKEALKDISRRPEPDRTGAIQHSMAALECVARHVTGQPKPTLGELIPRLNLPNPLDQALPKIWGYASERGRHLREGRDPSASEAELVVSLACALGVYLIRRNDEIP
;
A
#
# COMPACT_ATOMS: atom_id res chain seq x y z
N MET A 1 16.57 19.15 -7.02
CA MET A 1 17.70 18.30 -6.54
C MET A 1 17.35 17.77 -5.16
N SER A 2 17.69 16.52 -4.83
CA SER A 2 17.46 16.04 -3.46
C SER A 2 18.21 16.91 -2.44
N ARG A 3 17.53 17.23 -1.34
CA ARG A 3 18.08 18.05 -0.26
C ARG A 3 19.09 17.31 0.61
N TYR A 4 19.10 15.99 0.58
CA TYR A 4 19.93 15.18 1.46
C TYR A 4 21.26 14.76 0.85
N PHE A 5 22.30 14.78 1.69
CA PHE A 5 23.63 14.29 1.32
C PHE A 5 23.58 12.84 0.84
N SER A 6 22.89 11.95 1.57
CA SER A 6 22.76 10.54 1.22
C SER A 6 22.25 10.35 -0.21
N ASP A 7 21.16 11.03 -0.54
CA ASP A 7 20.47 10.85 -1.82
C ASP A 7 21.28 11.49 -2.96
N ARG A 8 21.89 12.65 -2.72
CA ARG A 8 22.76 13.31 -3.71
C ARG A 8 23.99 12.49 -4.07
N HIS A 9 24.44 11.63 -3.16
CA HIS A 9 25.65 10.82 -3.32
C HIS A 9 25.36 9.32 -3.44
N GLY A 10 24.09 8.91 -3.54
CA GLY A 10 23.70 7.51 -3.69
C GLY A 10 24.03 6.62 -2.49
N PHE A 11 24.21 7.19 -1.29
CA PHE A 11 24.36 6.42 -0.07
C PHE A 11 23.00 5.94 0.41
N GLY A 12 22.78 4.63 0.36
CA GLY A 12 21.63 3.94 0.92
C GLY A 12 21.91 2.45 0.96
N GLY A 13 21.61 1.79 2.07
CA GLY A 13 21.56 0.33 2.10
C GLY A 13 20.39 -0.19 1.27
N PRO A 14 20.24 -1.52 1.10
CA PRO A 14 18.99 -2.08 0.60
C PRO A 14 17.81 -1.56 1.43
N GLU A 15 16.67 -1.33 0.78
CA GLU A 15 15.45 -0.89 1.47
C GLU A 15 15.15 -1.88 2.61
N PRO A 16 15.01 -1.42 3.86
CA PRO A 16 14.78 -2.32 4.99
C PRO A 16 13.52 -3.16 4.76
N GLU A 17 13.58 -4.45 5.13
CA GLU A 17 12.40 -5.30 5.15
C GLU A 17 11.30 -4.65 6.00
N ILE A 18 10.04 -4.92 5.63
CA ILE A 18 8.90 -4.42 6.39
C ILE A 18 8.81 -5.20 7.71
N MET A 19 9.16 -4.54 8.81
CA MET A 19 9.18 -5.09 10.16
C MET A 19 7.93 -4.72 10.98
N LEU A 20 7.30 -3.59 10.65
CA LEU A 20 6.23 -3.00 11.47
C LEU A 20 5.03 -2.62 10.61
N ARG A 21 3.84 -3.07 10.99
CA ARG A 21 2.56 -2.66 10.36
C ARG A 21 1.59 -2.07 11.37
N GLU A 22 1.40 -2.72 12.50
CA GLU A 22 0.42 -2.30 13.52
C GLU A 22 1.11 -1.73 14.75
N ALA A 23 1.95 -0.73 14.53
CA ALA A 23 2.68 -0.05 15.59
C ALA A 23 3.09 1.36 15.15
N ALA A 24 3.34 2.23 16.12
CA ALA A 24 3.94 3.54 15.92
C ALA A 24 5.15 3.64 16.85
N PRO A 25 6.37 3.34 16.37
CA PRO A 25 7.58 3.43 17.17
C PRO A 25 7.87 4.90 17.57
N GLU A 26 8.72 5.11 18.58
CA GLU A 26 9.01 6.47 19.08
C GLU A 26 9.53 7.39 17.96
N GLU A 27 10.31 6.85 17.03
CA GLU A 27 10.83 7.61 15.90
C GLU A 27 9.74 8.06 14.93
N LEU A 28 8.68 7.26 14.75
CA LEU A 28 7.51 7.71 13.97
C LEU A 28 6.78 8.82 14.71
N ARG A 29 6.52 8.64 16.02
CA ARG A 29 5.80 9.60 16.86
C ARG A 29 6.48 10.96 16.89
N PHE A 30 7.80 10.98 17.10
CA PHE A 30 8.60 12.20 17.01
C PHE A 30 8.68 12.72 15.56
N GLY A 31 8.90 11.83 14.61
CA GLY A 31 9.09 12.16 13.19
C GLY A 31 7.90 12.91 12.60
N VAL A 32 6.66 12.49 12.87
CA VAL A 32 5.45 13.17 12.39
C VAL A 32 5.42 14.65 12.80
N ALA A 33 5.68 14.96 14.07
CA ALA A 33 5.74 16.35 14.54
C ALA A 33 6.91 17.12 13.91
N ALA A 34 8.10 16.51 13.83
CA ALA A 34 9.27 17.14 13.26
C ALA A 34 9.09 17.46 11.76
N ILE A 35 8.47 16.55 11.01
CA ILE A 35 8.16 16.73 9.59
C ILE A 35 7.14 17.86 9.42
N ALA A 36 6.06 17.89 10.21
CA ALA A 36 5.07 18.98 10.18
C ALA A 36 5.71 20.36 10.42
N ARG A 37 6.59 20.44 11.44
CA ARG A 37 7.34 21.66 11.74
C ARG A 37 8.26 22.06 10.60
N ASN A 38 8.98 21.11 10.01
CA ASN A 38 9.87 21.36 8.88
C ASN A 38 9.10 21.72 7.60
N ALA A 39 7.82 21.32 7.50
CA ALA A 39 6.88 21.75 6.47
C ALA A 39 6.23 23.12 6.79
N GLY A 40 6.76 23.88 7.76
CA GLY A 40 6.35 25.26 8.04
C GLY A 40 5.26 25.42 9.10
N MET A 41 4.72 24.32 9.66
CA MET A 41 3.69 24.43 10.70
C MET A 41 4.28 24.88 12.05
N LYS A 42 3.59 25.81 12.71
CA LYS A 42 3.93 26.21 14.08
C LYS A 42 3.48 25.14 15.09
N PRO A 43 4.19 24.96 16.23
CA PRO A 43 3.74 24.07 17.30
C PRO A 43 2.28 24.27 17.71
N SER A 44 1.79 25.52 17.77
CA SER A 44 0.39 25.83 18.07
C SER A 44 -0.60 25.25 17.04
N THR A 45 -0.28 25.32 15.74
CA THR A 45 -1.06 24.70 14.66
C THR A 45 -1.04 23.18 14.77
N ILE A 46 0.13 22.59 15.00
CA ILE A 46 0.30 21.14 15.16
C ILE A 46 -0.51 20.65 16.37
N ARG A 47 -0.41 21.34 17.52
CA ARG A 47 -1.20 21.04 18.72
C ARG A 47 -2.69 21.08 18.42
N HIS A 48 -3.16 22.13 17.76
CA HIS A 48 -4.59 22.25 17.43
C HIS A 48 -5.10 21.04 16.63
N ILE A 49 -4.33 20.60 15.62
CA ILE A 49 -4.66 19.42 14.81
C ILE A 49 -4.66 18.16 15.65
N ILE A 50 -3.62 17.93 16.47
CA ILE A 50 -3.52 16.75 17.34
C ILE A 50 -4.68 16.71 18.33
N CYS A 51 -4.95 17.80 19.03
CA CYS A 51 -6.07 17.94 19.95
C CYS A 51 -7.41 17.63 19.27
N SER A 52 -7.61 18.11 18.04
CA SER A 52 -8.82 17.83 17.26
C SER A 52 -8.97 16.33 16.94
N VAL A 53 -7.89 15.67 16.48
CA VAL A 53 -7.92 14.23 16.15
C VAL A 53 -8.10 13.35 17.39
N LEU A 54 -7.54 13.75 18.53
CA LEU A 54 -7.60 13.02 19.80
C LEU A 54 -8.84 13.36 20.64
N PHE A 55 -9.58 14.41 20.29
CA PHE A 55 -10.63 15.01 21.13
C PHE A 55 -10.13 15.41 22.52
N GLU A 56 -8.90 15.93 22.60
CA GLU A 56 -8.28 16.42 23.83
C GLU A 56 -8.25 17.94 23.87
N ALA A 57 -8.44 18.54 25.06
CA ALA A 57 -8.29 19.97 25.24
C ALA A 57 -6.79 20.34 25.31
N PRO A 58 -6.34 21.42 24.66
CA PRO A 58 -4.97 21.90 24.81
C PRO A 58 -4.76 22.44 26.23
N ASP A 59 -3.55 22.24 26.76
CA ASP A 59 -3.16 22.82 28.03
C ASP A 59 -2.99 24.34 27.88
N GLN A 60 -3.91 25.09 28.48
CA GLN A 60 -3.94 26.56 28.43
C GLN A 60 -2.74 27.20 29.13
N SER A 61 -2.05 26.48 30.02
CA SER A 61 -0.82 26.96 30.65
C SER A 61 0.39 26.92 29.71
N ASN A 62 0.31 26.15 28.62
CA ASN A 62 1.33 26.11 27.56
C ASN A 62 1.01 27.11 26.47
N TRP A 63 1.51 28.35 26.62
CA TRP A 63 1.24 29.45 25.70
C TRP A 63 2.40 29.83 24.78
N SER A 64 3.65 29.44 25.11
CA SER A 64 4.81 29.70 24.25
C SER A 64 5.03 28.56 23.25
N GLU A 65 5.28 28.90 21.98
CA GLU A 65 5.54 27.91 20.92
C GLU A 65 6.64 26.92 21.32
N TYR A 66 7.70 27.43 21.95
CA TYR A 66 8.78 26.63 22.51
C TYR A 66 9.10 27.08 23.95
N PRO A 67 9.56 26.16 24.81
CA PRO A 67 9.46 24.71 24.63
C PRO A 67 8.03 24.20 24.89
N ASN A 68 7.19 24.97 25.58
CA ASN A 68 5.94 24.51 26.20
C ASN A 68 4.96 23.82 25.25
N ILE A 69 4.51 24.49 24.19
CA ILE A 69 3.55 23.90 23.24
C ILE A 69 4.19 22.73 22.47
N TRP A 70 5.46 22.85 22.11
CA TRP A 70 6.18 21.77 21.43
C TRP A 70 6.31 20.51 22.30
N ASP A 71 6.63 20.65 23.58
CA ASP A 71 6.71 19.52 24.51
C ASP A 71 5.33 18.88 24.72
N GLU A 72 4.26 19.68 24.72
CA GLU A 72 2.88 19.19 24.73
C GLU A 72 2.56 18.35 23.48
N VAL A 73 2.91 18.85 22.29
CA VAL A 73 2.77 18.11 21.02
C VAL A 73 3.46 16.76 21.08
N LEU A 74 4.73 16.73 21.54
CA LEU A 74 5.48 15.49 21.66
C LEU A 74 4.89 14.54 22.70
N ARG A 75 4.39 15.06 23.83
CA ARG A 75 3.72 14.26 24.86
C ARG A 75 2.46 13.60 24.32
N LEU A 76 1.59 14.36 23.65
CA LEU A 76 0.34 13.85 23.06
C LEU A 76 0.61 12.74 22.03
N LEU A 77 1.59 12.96 21.15
CA LEU A 77 2.01 11.96 20.16
C LEU A 77 2.67 10.73 20.79
N ARG A 78 3.28 10.84 21.97
CA ARG A 78 3.85 9.70 22.69
C ARG A 78 2.79 8.86 23.39
N SER A 79 1.75 9.49 23.95
CA SER A 79 0.74 8.82 24.77
C SER A 79 -0.46 8.28 23.99
N CYS A 80 -0.72 8.76 22.77
CA CYS A 80 -1.88 8.31 22.02
C CYS A 80 -1.73 6.88 21.48
N GLU A 81 -2.87 6.25 21.18
CA GLU A 81 -2.89 4.94 20.52
C GLU A 81 -2.12 4.97 19.20
N TRP A 82 -1.47 3.85 18.86
CA TRP A 82 -0.55 3.82 17.72
C TRP A 82 -1.21 4.25 16.40
N TYR A 83 -2.46 3.85 16.16
CA TYR A 83 -3.21 4.18 14.95
C TYR A 83 -3.57 5.68 14.89
N LYS A 84 -3.70 6.35 16.04
CA LYS A 84 -3.91 7.81 16.09
C LYS A 84 -2.73 8.60 15.57
N VAL A 85 -1.52 8.07 15.64
CA VAL A 85 -0.33 8.71 15.04
C VAL A 85 -0.49 8.81 13.52
N TYR A 86 -1.09 7.79 12.89
CA TYR A 86 -1.36 7.77 11.46
C TYR A 86 -2.53 8.70 11.10
N ASP A 87 -3.62 8.73 11.88
CA ASP A 87 -4.71 9.71 11.73
C ASP A 87 -4.18 11.15 11.79
N ILE A 88 -3.28 11.43 12.75
CA ILE A 88 -2.63 12.73 12.92
C ILE A 88 -1.76 13.05 11.69
N ALA A 89 -0.93 12.11 11.24
CA ALA A 89 -0.07 12.30 10.07
C ALA A 89 -0.88 12.62 8.81
N GLU A 90 -1.97 11.90 8.55
CA GLU A 90 -2.89 12.21 7.44
C GLU A 90 -3.51 13.59 7.59
N THR A 91 -3.98 13.95 8.78
CA THR A 91 -4.66 15.23 9.00
C THR A 91 -3.71 16.42 8.86
N LEU A 92 -2.46 16.28 9.32
CA LEU A 92 -1.39 17.24 9.10
C LEU A 92 -1.12 17.42 7.61
N TRP A 93 -0.98 16.32 6.86
CA TRP A 93 -0.77 16.36 5.42
C TRP A 93 -1.95 16.99 4.66
N ARG A 94 -3.20 16.68 5.03
CA ARG A 94 -4.40 17.29 4.43
C ARG A 94 -4.51 18.79 4.74
N ASN A 95 -4.03 19.25 5.90
CA ASN A 95 -3.99 20.69 6.21
C ASN A 95 -3.04 21.49 5.31
N LEU A 96 -2.20 20.83 4.51
CA LEU A 96 -1.31 21.44 3.54
C LEU A 96 -1.87 21.41 2.11
N GLU A 97 -3.12 20.98 1.89
CA GLU A 97 -3.68 20.76 0.53
C GLU A 97 -3.65 21.98 -0.41
N TYR A 98 -3.60 23.19 0.15
CA TYR A 98 -3.48 24.43 -0.61
C TYR A 98 -2.04 24.94 -0.76
N ASP A 99 -1.07 24.23 -0.18
CA ASP A 99 0.37 24.51 -0.25
C ASP A 99 1.10 23.26 -0.76
N PHE A 100 1.05 23.07 -2.08
CA PHE A 100 1.58 21.88 -2.74
C PHE A 100 3.07 21.61 -2.44
N GLU A 101 3.89 22.67 -2.30
CA GLU A 101 5.32 22.50 -2.01
C GLU A 101 5.53 21.87 -0.63
N HIS A 102 4.85 22.40 0.40
CA HIS A 102 4.96 21.87 1.75
C HIS A 102 4.23 20.53 1.92
N GLN A 103 3.13 20.32 1.20
CA GLN A 103 2.42 19.04 1.18
C GLN A 103 3.28 17.92 0.57
N ASP A 104 3.93 18.18 -0.56
CA ASP A 104 4.86 17.24 -1.20
C ASP A 104 6.09 16.98 -0.32
N LEU A 105 6.63 18.01 0.32
CA LEU A 105 7.70 17.87 1.30
C LEU A 105 7.29 16.94 2.44
N PHE A 106 6.11 17.16 3.03
CA PHE A 106 5.59 16.31 4.10
C PHE A 106 5.45 14.85 3.65
N GLN A 107 4.84 14.63 2.48
CA GLN A 107 4.64 13.29 1.91
C GLN A 107 5.98 12.57 1.71
N ASN A 108 6.95 13.23 1.07
CA ASN A 108 8.25 12.64 0.76
C ASN A 108 9.03 12.27 2.03
N GLU A 109 8.99 13.12 3.05
CA GLU A 109 9.66 12.84 4.32
C GLU A 109 9.01 11.75 5.13
N LEU A 110 7.68 11.71 5.18
CA LEU A 110 6.98 10.67 5.90
C LEU A 110 7.21 9.31 5.24
N ASN A 111 7.17 9.26 3.91
CA ASN A 111 7.47 8.04 3.16
C ASN A 111 8.92 7.59 3.34
N ARG A 112 9.87 8.53 3.36
CA ARG A 112 11.26 8.21 3.70
C ARG A 112 11.38 7.62 5.10
N LEU A 113 10.75 8.24 6.10
CA LEU A 113 10.73 7.73 7.48
C LEU A 113 10.13 6.32 7.56
N PHE A 114 9.04 6.07 6.83
CA PHE A 114 8.45 4.74 6.76
C PHE A 114 9.40 3.72 6.15
N LYS A 115 10.19 4.09 5.13
CA LYS A 115 11.17 3.20 4.51
C LYS A 115 12.33 2.92 5.46
N ASP A 116 12.95 3.97 5.99
CA ASP A 116 14.11 3.90 6.88
C ASP A 116 13.82 3.08 8.16
N LYS A 117 12.57 3.04 8.60
CA LYS A 117 12.11 2.32 9.79
C LYS A 117 11.40 0.98 9.51
N GLY A 118 11.34 0.54 8.26
CA GLY A 118 10.67 -0.72 7.89
C GLY A 118 9.16 -0.73 8.22
N ILE A 119 8.51 0.44 8.17
CA ILE A 119 7.08 0.60 8.42
C ILE A 119 6.32 0.34 7.12
N GLY A 120 5.40 -0.62 7.12
CA GLY A 120 4.69 -1.12 5.94
C GLY A 120 3.55 -0.23 5.43
N TRP A 121 3.73 1.09 5.49
CA TRP A 121 2.77 2.10 5.07
C TRP A 121 3.41 3.10 4.09
N GLU A 122 2.58 3.74 3.27
CA GLU A 122 2.98 4.77 2.32
C GLU A 122 1.87 5.81 2.20
N LEU A 123 2.19 7.10 2.31
CA LEU A 123 1.29 8.21 2.07
C LEU A 123 1.25 8.51 0.56
N LYS A 124 0.06 8.40 -0.06
CA LYS A 124 -0.17 8.70 -1.48
C LYS A 124 -1.29 9.71 -1.64
N SER A 125 -1.04 10.78 -2.38
CA SER A 125 -2.10 11.65 -2.89
C SER A 125 -2.97 10.93 -3.93
N PRO A 126 -4.32 11.06 -3.91
CA PRO A 126 -5.14 11.75 -2.90
C PRO A 126 -5.60 10.85 -1.74
N ASN A 127 -5.20 9.57 -1.74
CA ASN A 127 -5.81 8.51 -0.94
C ASN A 127 -5.46 8.54 0.55
N GLY A 128 -4.35 9.17 0.95
CA GLY A 128 -3.84 9.12 2.33
C GLY A 128 -2.84 7.99 2.53
N ILE A 129 -2.75 7.47 3.76
CA ILE A 129 -1.84 6.40 4.13
C ILE A 129 -2.42 5.07 3.67
N VAL A 130 -1.77 4.46 2.70
CA VAL A 130 -2.13 3.18 2.09
C VAL A 130 -1.08 2.11 2.43
N TYR A 131 -1.47 0.86 2.24
CA TYR A 131 -0.58 -0.28 2.42
C TYR A 131 0.65 -0.17 1.52
N ARG A 132 1.83 -0.36 2.12
CA ARG A 132 3.07 -0.62 1.38
C ARG A 132 3.32 -2.13 1.42
N GLY A 133 3.28 -2.77 0.24
CA GLY A 133 3.75 -4.15 0.10
C GLY A 133 5.27 -4.21 0.17
N ASP A 134 5.84 -5.42 0.14
CA ASP A 134 7.27 -5.55 -0.13
C ASP A 134 7.62 -4.84 -1.46
N ALA A 135 8.84 -4.32 -1.60
CA ALA A 135 9.27 -3.62 -2.83
C ALA A 135 9.06 -4.50 -4.07
N THR A 136 9.25 -5.82 -3.93
CA THR A 136 8.97 -6.81 -4.97
C THR A 136 7.48 -6.88 -5.32
N PHE A 137 6.62 -6.93 -4.29
CA PHE A 137 5.16 -6.97 -4.46
C PHE A 137 4.66 -5.73 -5.19
N THR A 138 5.06 -4.54 -4.73
CA THR A 138 4.64 -3.27 -5.32
C THR A 138 5.14 -3.13 -6.75
N ALA A 139 6.40 -3.48 -7.03
CA ALA A 139 6.93 -3.44 -8.39
C ALA A 139 6.14 -4.36 -9.34
N LEU A 140 5.81 -5.57 -8.90
CA LEU A 140 5.02 -6.53 -9.69
C LEU A 140 3.61 -6.05 -9.95
N THR A 141 2.92 -5.51 -8.94
CA THR A 141 1.54 -5.03 -9.09
C THR A 141 1.47 -3.76 -9.95
N ASP A 142 2.42 -2.85 -9.81
CA ASP A 142 2.51 -1.64 -10.62
C ASP A 142 2.84 -1.95 -12.09
N GLU A 143 3.75 -2.90 -12.34
CA GLU A 143 4.06 -3.38 -13.69
C GLU A 143 2.82 -3.99 -14.35
N ALA A 144 2.11 -4.86 -13.63
CA ALA A 144 0.89 -5.49 -14.12
C ALA A 144 -0.20 -4.45 -14.44
N GLU A 145 -0.48 -3.51 -13.54
CA GLU A 145 -1.48 -2.45 -13.78
C GLU A 145 -1.13 -1.62 -15.03
N LYS A 146 0.12 -1.19 -15.16
CA LYS A 146 0.60 -0.41 -16.31
C LYS A 146 0.46 -1.19 -17.61
N LEU A 147 0.88 -2.46 -17.62
CA LEU A 147 0.80 -3.30 -18.82
C LEU A 147 -0.66 -3.59 -19.21
N PHE A 148 -1.52 -3.92 -18.24
CA PHE A 148 -2.94 -4.18 -18.51
C PHE A 148 -3.64 -2.95 -19.06
N THR A 149 -3.30 -1.77 -18.56
CA THR A 149 -3.82 -0.49 -19.08
C THR A 149 -3.31 -0.21 -20.49
N ALA A 150 -2.00 -0.38 -20.74
CA ALA A 150 -1.37 -0.12 -22.03
C ALA A 150 -1.84 -1.08 -23.14
N THR A 151 -2.34 -2.25 -22.75
CA THR A 151 -2.81 -3.29 -23.68
C THR A 151 -4.35 -3.40 -23.70
N GLU A 152 -5.08 -2.34 -23.32
CA GLU A 152 -6.55 -2.27 -23.40
C GLU A 152 -7.29 -3.37 -22.61
N ARG A 153 -6.74 -3.78 -21.47
CA ARG A 153 -7.33 -4.74 -20.53
C ARG A 153 -7.76 -4.01 -19.26
N GLN A 154 -8.57 -2.95 -19.41
CA GLN A 154 -8.95 -2.07 -18.29
C GLN A 154 -9.65 -2.82 -17.15
N THR A 155 -10.48 -3.82 -17.46
CA THR A 155 -11.12 -4.65 -16.42
C THR A 155 -10.07 -5.34 -15.56
N ALA A 156 -9.03 -5.95 -16.16
CA ALA A 156 -7.97 -6.59 -15.39
C ALA A 156 -7.19 -5.59 -14.52
N ALA A 157 -6.91 -4.39 -15.03
CA ALA A 157 -6.27 -3.33 -14.25
C ALA A 157 -7.13 -2.89 -13.05
N THR A 158 -8.44 -2.73 -13.25
CA THR A 158 -9.39 -2.39 -12.18
C THR A 158 -9.46 -3.48 -11.12
N GLU A 159 -9.50 -4.75 -11.52
CA GLU A 159 -9.51 -5.88 -10.59
C GLU A 159 -8.24 -5.93 -9.72
N ILE A 160 -7.05 -5.64 -10.28
CA ILE A 160 -5.82 -5.51 -9.47
C ILE A 160 -5.93 -4.36 -8.46
N LYS A 161 -6.53 -3.23 -8.84
CA LYS A 161 -6.75 -2.11 -7.89
C LYS A 161 -7.66 -2.49 -6.74
N GLU A 162 -8.77 -3.18 -7.01
CA GLU A 162 -9.66 -3.66 -5.95
C GLU A 162 -8.95 -4.70 -5.08
N ALA A 163 -8.13 -5.60 -5.66
CA ALA A 163 -7.33 -6.54 -4.87
C ALA A 163 -6.37 -5.83 -3.89
N LEU A 164 -5.71 -4.77 -4.33
CA LEU A 164 -4.82 -3.95 -3.48
C LEU A 164 -5.60 -3.18 -2.40
N LYS A 165 -6.78 -2.66 -2.75
CA LYS A 165 -7.69 -2.01 -1.81
C LYS A 165 -8.18 -2.97 -0.73
N ASP A 166 -8.41 -4.22 -1.08
CA ASP A 166 -8.84 -5.25 -0.14
C ASP A 166 -7.72 -5.70 0.81
N ILE A 167 -6.48 -5.87 0.31
CA ILE A 167 -5.28 -6.09 1.17
C ILE A 167 -5.07 -4.93 2.13
N SER A 168 -5.33 -3.71 1.66
CA SER A 168 -5.13 -2.48 2.44
C SER A 168 -6.31 -2.12 3.33
N ARG A 169 -7.46 -2.81 3.24
CA ARG A 169 -8.64 -2.55 4.08
C ARG A 169 -8.30 -2.70 5.57
N ARG A 170 -8.84 -1.81 6.39
CA ARG A 170 -8.65 -1.80 7.85
C ARG A 170 -9.99 -1.55 8.56
N PRO A 171 -10.17 -2.01 9.83
CA PRO A 171 -9.17 -2.63 10.71
C PRO A 171 -8.74 -4.03 10.26
N GLU A 172 -9.62 -4.78 9.63
CA GLU A 172 -9.33 -6.12 9.11
C GLU A 172 -9.20 -6.10 7.58
N PRO A 173 -8.09 -6.60 7.01
CA PRO A 173 -7.93 -6.72 5.57
C PRO A 173 -8.86 -7.78 4.98
N ASP A 174 -9.44 -7.48 3.81
CA ASP A 174 -10.25 -8.43 3.06
C ASP A 174 -9.37 -9.34 2.18
N ARG A 175 -8.64 -10.23 2.83
CA ARG A 175 -7.66 -11.09 2.16
C ARG A 175 -8.31 -12.05 1.15
N THR A 176 -9.55 -12.45 1.44
CA THR A 176 -10.36 -13.31 0.57
C THR A 176 -10.80 -12.55 -0.68
N GLY A 177 -11.31 -11.32 -0.52
CA GLY A 177 -11.62 -10.41 -1.62
C GLY A 177 -10.40 -10.12 -2.50
N ALA A 178 -9.23 -9.87 -1.88
CA ALA A 178 -7.98 -9.69 -2.61
C ALA A 178 -7.60 -10.87 -3.52
N ILE A 179 -7.72 -12.10 -3.00
CA ILE A 179 -7.48 -13.31 -3.78
C ILE A 179 -8.50 -13.43 -4.92
N GLN A 180 -9.78 -13.16 -4.67
CA GLN A 180 -10.82 -13.22 -5.70
C GLN A 180 -10.57 -12.21 -6.83
N HIS A 181 -10.35 -10.94 -6.48
CA HIS A 181 -10.12 -9.87 -7.44
C HIS A 181 -8.85 -10.12 -8.27
N SER A 182 -7.76 -10.59 -7.65
CA SER A 182 -6.54 -10.92 -8.41
C SER A 182 -6.75 -12.07 -9.41
N MET A 183 -7.54 -13.09 -9.05
CA MET A 183 -7.88 -14.17 -9.98
C MET A 183 -8.86 -13.72 -11.06
N ALA A 184 -9.79 -12.81 -10.75
CA ALA A 184 -10.66 -12.19 -11.75
C ALA A 184 -9.85 -11.37 -12.77
N ALA A 185 -8.80 -10.67 -12.33
CA ALA A 185 -7.87 -9.99 -13.22
C ALA A 185 -7.18 -11.00 -14.17
N LEU A 186 -6.65 -12.10 -13.63
CA LEU A 186 -6.01 -13.15 -14.44
C LEU A 186 -7.00 -13.83 -15.39
N GLU A 187 -8.25 -14.05 -14.98
CA GLU A 187 -9.33 -14.55 -15.83
C GLU A 187 -9.59 -13.61 -17.01
N CYS A 188 -9.66 -12.30 -16.76
CA CYS A 188 -9.82 -11.30 -17.81
C CYS A 188 -8.67 -11.35 -18.82
N VAL A 189 -7.43 -11.47 -18.36
CA VAL A 189 -6.26 -11.64 -19.24
C VAL A 189 -6.37 -12.94 -20.04
N ALA A 190 -6.70 -14.07 -19.38
CA ALA A 190 -6.85 -15.37 -20.01
C ALA A 190 -7.92 -15.36 -21.12
N ARG A 191 -9.07 -14.72 -20.87
CA ARG A 191 -10.14 -14.55 -21.87
C ARG A 191 -9.66 -13.80 -23.10
N HIS A 192 -8.88 -12.74 -22.89
CA HIS A 192 -8.35 -11.93 -23.98
C HIS A 192 -7.34 -12.70 -24.83
N VAL A 193 -6.33 -13.33 -24.20
CA VAL A 193 -5.28 -14.06 -24.94
C VAL A 193 -5.81 -15.33 -25.64
N THR A 194 -6.92 -15.89 -25.17
CA THR A 194 -7.57 -17.04 -25.83
C THR A 194 -8.66 -16.64 -26.82
N GLY A 195 -9.04 -15.36 -26.89
CA GLY A 195 -10.15 -14.87 -27.71
C GLY A 195 -11.53 -15.36 -27.26
N GLN A 196 -11.70 -15.74 -25.98
CA GLN A 196 -12.92 -16.36 -25.47
C GLN A 196 -13.52 -15.57 -24.30
N PRO A 197 -14.59 -14.79 -24.51
CA PRO A 197 -15.06 -13.81 -23.52
C PRO A 197 -15.90 -14.39 -22.37
N LYS A 198 -16.33 -15.65 -22.45
CA LYS A 198 -17.30 -16.25 -21.50
C LYS A 198 -16.73 -17.26 -20.49
N PRO A 199 -15.83 -18.18 -20.88
CA PRO A 199 -15.39 -19.24 -19.98
C PRO A 199 -14.72 -18.71 -18.71
N THR A 200 -14.75 -19.52 -17.66
CA THR A 200 -14.02 -19.23 -16.41
C THR A 200 -12.53 -19.50 -16.57
N LEU A 201 -11.69 -18.99 -15.68
CA LEU A 201 -10.24 -19.23 -15.69
C LEU A 201 -9.95 -20.73 -15.70
N GLY A 202 -10.61 -21.51 -14.85
CA GLY A 202 -10.48 -22.97 -14.80
C GLY A 202 -10.69 -23.67 -16.15
N GLU A 203 -11.64 -23.20 -16.95
CA GLU A 203 -11.94 -23.73 -18.29
C GLU A 203 -10.93 -23.25 -19.35
N LEU A 204 -10.31 -22.09 -19.13
CA LEU A 204 -9.33 -21.49 -20.05
C LEU A 204 -7.93 -22.05 -19.85
N ILE A 205 -7.57 -22.51 -18.64
CA ILE A 205 -6.21 -22.97 -18.33
C ILE A 205 -5.65 -23.96 -19.35
N PRO A 206 -6.37 -25.02 -19.78
CA PRO A 206 -5.86 -25.96 -20.79
C PRO A 206 -5.58 -25.30 -22.15
N ARG A 207 -6.24 -24.17 -22.46
CA ARG A 207 -6.12 -23.44 -23.72
C ARG A 207 -5.02 -22.38 -23.69
N LEU A 208 -4.46 -22.09 -22.52
CA LEU A 208 -3.34 -21.18 -22.36
C LEU A 208 -2.01 -21.79 -22.84
N ASN A 209 -1.96 -23.09 -23.17
CA ASN A 209 -0.77 -23.76 -23.72
C ASN A 209 0.52 -23.43 -22.95
N LEU A 210 0.46 -23.44 -21.61
CA LEU A 210 1.64 -23.21 -20.78
C LEU A 210 2.66 -24.36 -20.99
N PRO A 211 3.98 -24.10 -20.95
CA PRO A 211 4.98 -25.13 -21.15
C PRO A 211 4.95 -26.14 -19.99
N ASN A 212 5.07 -27.43 -20.28
CA ASN A 212 5.23 -28.46 -19.24
C ASN A 212 6.58 -28.27 -18.51
N PRO A 213 6.66 -28.33 -17.16
CA PRO A 213 5.60 -28.61 -16.19
C PRO A 213 4.92 -27.37 -15.56
N LEU A 214 5.17 -26.17 -16.10
CA LEU A 214 4.56 -24.93 -15.62
C LEU A 214 3.03 -24.93 -15.79
N ASP A 215 2.51 -25.69 -16.76
CA ASP A 215 1.09 -25.95 -16.98
C ASP A 215 0.36 -26.53 -15.75
N GLN A 216 1.09 -27.14 -14.80
CA GLN A 216 0.53 -27.64 -13.55
C GLN A 216 0.40 -26.58 -12.45
N ALA A 217 1.10 -25.45 -12.56
CA ALA A 217 1.13 -24.43 -11.51
C ALA A 217 -0.20 -23.66 -11.44
N LEU A 218 -0.66 -23.13 -12.56
CA LEU A 218 -1.88 -22.32 -12.63
C LEU A 218 -3.15 -23.09 -12.19
N PRO A 219 -3.38 -24.37 -12.57
CA PRO A 219 -4.47 -25.17 -12.00
C PRO A 219 -4.44 -25.25 -10.47
N LYS A 220 -3.26 -25.41 -9.86
CA LYS A 220 -3.12 -25.52 -8.41
C LYS A 220 -3.37 -24.18 -7.71
N ILE A 221 -2.86 -23.09 -8.28
CA ILE A 221 -3.12 -21.73 -7.79
C ILE A 221 -4.62 -21.41 -7.87
N TRP A 222 -5.27 -21.69 -8.99
CA TRP A 222 -6.71 -21.52 -9.16
C TRP A 222 -7.51 -22.40 -8.21
N GLY A 223 -7.09 -23.65 -7.99
CA GLY A 223 -7.70 -24.56 -7.01
C GLY A 223 -7.61 -24.00 -5.60
N TYR A 224 -6.44 -23.54 -5.16
CA TYR A 224 -6.24 -22.88 -3.87
C TYR A 224 -7.14 -21.65 -3.73
N ALA A 225 -7.13 -20.75 -4.72
CA ALA A 225 -7.95 -19.54 -4.71
C ALA A 225 -9.45 -19.84 -4.71
N SER A 226 -9.89 -20.90 -5.39
CA SER A 226 -11.29 -21.33 -5.40
C SER A 226 -11.74 -21.88 -4.04
N GLU A 227 -10.84 -22.55 -3.30
CA GLU A 227 -11.10 -23.07 -1.97
C GLU A 227 -11.06 -21.98 -0.88
N ARG A 228 -10.12 -21.05 -0.99
CA ARG A 228 -9.84 -20.00 0.01
C ARG A 228 -10.54 -18.68 -0.27
N GLY A 229 -10.88 -18.42 -1.53
CA GLY A 229 -11.61 -17.24 -1.97
C GLY A 229 -13.09 -17.28 -1.60
N ARG A 230 -13.65 -18.39 -1.09
CA ARG A 230 -15.06 -18.42 -0.69
C ARG A 230 -15.17 -18.21 0.82
N HIS A 231 -15.71 -17.06 1.25
CA HIS A 231 -16.06 -16.74 2.66
C HIS A 231 -16.97 -17.76 3.37
N LEU A 232 -17.40 -18.83 2.68
CA LEU A 232 -18.41 -19.78 3.14
C LEU A 232 -17.86 -20.86 4.09
N ARG A 233 -16.56 -20.93 4.36
CA ARG A 233 -15.97 -21.92 5.29
C ARG A 233 -15.25 -21.22 6.43
N GLU A 234 -15.94 -21.10 7.57
CA GLU A 234 -15.38 -20.58 8.83
C GLU A 234 -14.04 -21.26 9.18
N GLY A 235 -13.05 -20.45 9.57
CA GLY A 235 -11.75 -20.92 10.07
C GLY A 235 -10.66 -21.17 9.01
N ARG A 236 -10.86 -20.69 7.76
CA ARG A 236 -9.89 -20.89 6.66
C ARG A 236 -9.35 -19.59 6.05
N ASP A 237 -9.41 -18.48 6.76
CA ASP A 237 -8.94 -17.20 6.25
C ASP A 237 -7.46 -17.26 5.88
N PRO A 238 -7.08 -16.82 4.67
CA PRO A 238 -5.70 -16.76 4.27
C PRO A 238 -4.92 -15.80 5.18
N SER A 239 -3.65 -16.11 5.43
CA SER A 239 -2.70 -15.18 6.03
C SER A 239 -2.40 -14.02 5.08
N ALA A 240 -1.84 -12.93 5.62
CA ALA A 240 -1.42 -11.79 4.80
C ALA A 240 -0.40 -12.21 3.73
N SER A 241 0.57 -13.06 4.10
CA SER A 241 1.58 -13.58 3.18
C SER A 241 0.99 -14.48 2.09
N GLU A 242 -0.03 -15.30 2.40
CA GLU A 242 -0.72 -16.11 1.39
C GLU A 242 -1.50 -15.23 0.40
N ALA A 243 -2.21 -14.20 0.88
CA ALA A 243 -2.90 -13.27 0.00
C ALA A 243 -1.92 -12.52 -0.91
N GLU A 244 -0.84 -11.98 -0.34
CA GLU A 244 0.22 -11.27 -1.08
C GLU A 244 0.87 -12.17 -2.15
N LEU A 245 1.15 -13.43 -1.81
CA LEU A 245 1.69 -14.42 -2.75
C LEU A 245 0.73 -14.66 -3.92
N VAL A 246 -0.56 -14.89 -3.63
CA VAL A 246 -1.55 -15.21 -4.67
C VAL A 246 -1.76 -14.02 -5.61
N VAL A 247 -1.84 -12.80 -5.08
CA VAL A 247 -1.93 -11.58 -5.88
C VAL A 247 -0.67 -11.41 -6.75
N SER A 248 0.52 -11.64 -6.19
CA SER A 248 1.79 -11.58 -6.94
C SER A 248 1.81 -12.57 -8.10
N LEU A 249 1.40 -13.81 -7.85
CA LEU A 249 1.37 -14.87 -8.87
C LEU A 249 0.37 -14.52 -9.97
N ALA A 250 -0.81 -13.99 -9.63
CA ALA A 250 -1.79 -13.57 -10.62
C ALA A 250 -1.25 -12.46 -11.53
N CYS A 251 -0.60 -11.44 -10.95
CA CYS A 251 0.07 -10.36 -11.69
C CYS A 251 1.16 -10.91 -12.62
N ALA A 252 2.09 -11.72 -12.08
CA ALA A 252 3.21 -12.27 -12.84
C ALA A 252 2.74 -13.15 -14.00
N LEU A 253 1.75 -14.01 -13.77
CA LEU A 253 1.16 -14.86 -14.81
C LEU A 253 0.41 -14.03 -15.86
N GLY A 254 -0.33 -13.01 -15.45
CA GLY A 254 -1.02 -12.10 -16.38
C GLY A 254 -0.03 -11.37 -17.30
N VAL A 255 1.04 -10.82 -16.73
CA VAL A 255 2.13 -10.17 -17.49
C VAL A 255 2.78 -11.15 -18.46
N TYR A 256 3.11 -12.36 -18.00
CA TYR A 256 3.70 -13.40 -18.84
C TYR A 256 2.79 -13.78 -20.00
N LEU A 257 1.49 -14.00 -19.75
CA LEU A 257 0.52 -14.39 -20.79
C LEU A 257 0.39 -13.33 -21.88
N ILE A 258 0.40 -12.04 -21.51
CA ILE A 258 0.34 -10.93 -22.48
C ILE A 258 1.61 -10.91 -23.33
N ARG A 259 2.79 -10.86 -22.68
CA ARG A 259 4.08 -10.81 -23.40
C ARG A 259 4.25 -11.99 -24.35
N ARG A 260 3.92 -13.20 -23.89
CA ARG A 260 4.02 -14.40 -24.70
C ARG A 260 3.06 -14.37 -25.88
N ASN A 261 1.86 -13.82 -25.70
CA ASN A 261 0.91 -13.66 -26.80
C ASN A 261 1.42 -12.69 -27.87
N ASP A 262 2.17 -11.66 -27.47
CA ASP A 262 2.77 -10.69 -28.40
C ASP A 262 4.06 -11.24 -29.07
N GLU A 263 4.73 -12.21 -28.46
CA GLU A 263 5.88 -12.93 -29.03
C GLU A 263 5.48 -14.00 -30.06
N ILE A 264 4.23 -14.47 -30.03
CA ILE A 264 3.71 -15.46 -30.98
C ILE A 264 3.16 -14.71 -32.20
N PRO A 265 3.75 -14.86 -33.41
CA PRO A 265 3.31 -14.17 -34.62
C PRO A 265 1.93 -14.60 -35.11
#